data_AF-A0A671L0P1-F1
#
_entry.id   AF-A0A671L0P1-F1
#
_cell.length_a   1.000
_cell.length_b   1.000
_cell.length_c   1.000
_cell.angle_alpha   90.00
_cell.angle_beta   90.00
_cell.angle_gamma   90.00
#
_symmetry.space_group_name_H-M   'P 1'
#
loop_
_entity.id
_entity.type
_entity.pdbx_description
1 polymer ?
#
loop_
_entity_poly.entity_id
_entity_poly.type
_entity_poly.pdbx_seq_one_letter_code
_entity_poly.pdbx_strand_id
1 'polypeptide(L)'
;MIPTEDASARKREIEDKLKQEQETLSFIRESLEKSDQLTKGMVSILSSFESRLMQLENSIIPVHKQTENLQRLQENVDKTLSCLDHVISYYHVDMEVQEDVTLEHLPEAVLQDIICISAWLVEYGRNQDFMNVYFQVRSSQLDRSIKGLKEHFRKNSATSAMHSPAVQTKRKETPTKKPPKRPGKDDNDPDKEYNMPKDGTVHELTSNAILFLQQLLDFQETAGAMLASQESSSSASSYSSEFSRRLLSTYIYKVLGNLQLNLSNKAKVYEDPALRAVFLHNNYNYILKSLEKSELIQLVAVTHKKVEGSYRELIEQEIQNYQRSWLKVTEHLTERNIPAFQPGTKLKDKERQIIKDKFKGFNEGLEELCKIQQGWAVPDKEQRDAIRQAEKRVVSEAYRAFLQCANISFTKNPEKYHRYSPEQVEEMIDKLFDTSA
;
A
#
# COMPACT_ATOMS: atom_id res chain seq x y z
N MET A 1 -31.49 -5.96 -98.28
CA MET A 1 -30.74 -7.13 -97.80
C MET A 1 -29.70 -6.62 -96.81
N ILE A 2 -29.89 -6.86 -95.52
CA ILE A 2 -28.88 -6.54 -94.49
C ILE A 2 -27.87 -7.70 -94.52
N PRO A 3 -26.54 -7.46 -94.54
CA PRO A 3 -25.57 -8.54 -94.70
C PRO A 3 -25.61 -9.48 -93.49
N THR A 4 -25.83 -10.76 -93.75
CA THR A 4 -25.92 -11.85 -92.77
C THR A 4 -24.65 -12.04 -91.93
N GLU A 5 -23.51 -11.48 -92.35
CA GLU A 5 -22.24 -11.53 -91.60
C GLU A 5 -22.23 -10.65 -90.33
N ASP A 6 -22.89 -9.48 -90.33
CA ASP A 6 -22.92 -8.56 -89.16
C ASP A 6 -23.77 -9.14 -88.00
N ALA A 7 -24.86 -9.83 -88.33
CA ALA A 7 -25.70 -10.50 -87.33
C ALA A 7 -24.98 -11.70 -86.66
N SER A 8 -24.18 -12.45 -87.42
CA SER A 8 -23.41 -13.58 -86.90
C SER A 8 -22.26 -13.13 -85.99
N ALA A 9 -21.59 -12.03 -86.33
CA ALA A 9 -20.52 -11.46 -85.51
C ALA A 9 -21.05 -10.97 -84.15
N ARG A 10 -22.17 -10.22 -84.15
CA ARG A 10 -22.82 -9.76 -82.91
C ARG A 10 -23.32 -10.90 -82.04
N LYS A 11 -23.87 -11.96 -82.65
CA LYS A 11 -24.28 -13.16 -81.93
C LYS A 11 -23.10 -13.81 -81.20
N ARG A 12 -21.95 -13.93 -81.87
CA ARG A 12 -20.73 -14.48 -81.27
C ARG A 12 -20.20 -13.62 -80.13
N GLU A 13 -20.21 -12.30 -80.28
CA GLU A 13 -19.80 -11.38 -79.22
C GLU A 13 -20.70 -11.46 -77.98
N ILE A 14 -22.01 -11.64 -78.17
CA ILE A 14 -22.96 -11.84 -77.06
C ILE A 14 -22.72 -13.20 -76.39
N GLU A 15 -22.45 -14.26 -77.14
CA GLU A 15 -22.13 -15.58 -76.60
C GLU A 15 -20.82 -15.56 -75.79
N ASP A 16 -19.80 -14.85 -76.26
CA ASP A 16 -18.53 -14.69 -75.55
C ASP A 16 -18.70 -13.87 -74.26
N LYS A 17 -19.48 -12.78 -74.30
CA LYS A 17 -19.82 -11.99 -73.10
C LYS A 17 -20.64 -12.79 -72.09
N LEU A 18 -21.63 -13.55 -72.56
CA LEU A 18 -22.44 -14.42 -71.71
C LEU A 18 -21.56 -15.46 -71.01
N LYS A 19 -20.61 -16.06 -71.73
CA LYS A 19 -19.64 -16.99 -71.16
C LYS A 19 -18.77 -16.33 -70.10
N GLN A 20 -18.26 -15.13 -70.37
CA GLN A 20 -17.44 -14.37 -69.42
C GLN A 20 -18.22 -13.97 -68.15
N GLU A 21 -19.48 -13.55 -68.29
CA GLU A 21 -20.34 -13.24 -67.14
C GLU A 21 -20.65 -14.50 -66.34
N GLN A 22 -20.84 -15.65 -66.99
CA GLN A 22 -21.10 -16.92 -66.33
C GLN A 22 -19.88 -17.43 -65.55
N GLU A 23 -18.67 -17.25 -66.09
CA GLU A 23 -17.41 -17.50 -65.38
C GLU A 23 -17.26 -16.55 -64.18
N THR A 24 -17.54 -15.26 -64.35
CA THR A 24 -17.46 -14.25 -63.27
C THR A 24 -18.45 -14.55 -62.15
N LEU A 25 -19.69 -14.90 -62.48
CA LEU A 25 -20.72 -15.29 -61.52
C LEU A 25 -20.33 -16.56 -60.75
N SER A 26 -19.69 -17.52 -61.42
CA SER A 26 -19.20 -18.73 -60.75
C SER A 26 -18.12 -18.41 -59.72
N PHE A 27 -17.18 -17.52 -60.05
CA PHE A 27 -16.11 -17.08 -59.16
C PHE A 27 -16.63 -16.30 -57.94
N ILE A 28 -17.59 -15.40 -58.15
CA ILE A 28 -18.21 -14.63 -57.06
C ILE A 28 -18.98 -15.56 -56.11
N ARG A 29 -19.71 -16.55 -56.64
CA ARG A 29 -20.40 -17.55 -55.82
C ARG A 29 -19.43 -18.35 -54.96
N GLU A 30 -18.33 -18.83 -55.54
CA GLU A 30 -17.32 -19.58 -54.78
C GLU A 30 -16.65 -18.70 -53.71
N SER A 31 -16.38 -17.43 -54.02
CA SER A 31 -15.82 -16.47 -53.05
C SER A 31 -16.79 -16.17 -51.92
N LEU A 32 -18.08 -16.04 -52.22
CA LEU A 32 -19.13 -15.84 -51.21
C LEU A 32 -19.26 -17.06 -50.30
N GLU A 33 -19.20 -18.27 -50.84
CA GLU A 33 -19.24 -19.51 -50.07
C GLU A 33 -18.03 -19.63 -49.13
N LYS A 34 -16.83 -19.26 -49.59
CA LYS A 34 -15.63 -19.18 -48.74
C LYS A 34 -15.79 -18.16 -47.62
N SER A 35 -16.35 -16.99 -47.92
CA SER A 35 -16.60 -15.95 -46.90
C SER A 35 -17.63 -16.40 -45.85
N ASP A 36 -18.68 -17.12 -46.26
CA ASP A 36 -19.68 -17.68 -45.36
C ASP A 36 -19.08 -18.76 -44.44
N GLN A 37 -18.22 -19.63 -44.98
CA GLN A 37 -17.48 -20.63 -44.19
C GLN A 37 -16.54 -19.97 -43.16
N LEU A 38 -15.80 -18.93 -43.55
CA LEU A 38 -14.94 -18.17 -42.62
C LEU A 38 -15.76 -17.50 -41.51
N THR A 39 -16.92 -16.94 -41.86
CA THR A 39 -17.82 -16.29 -40.88
C THR A 39 -18.35 -17.30 -39.88
N LYS A 40 -18.77 -18.49 -40.34
CA LYS A 40 -19.20 -19.60 -39.48
C LYS A 40 -18.08 -20.07 -38.56
N GLY A 41 -16.85 -20.15 -39.07
CA GLY A 41 -15.66 -20.46 -38.25
C GLY A 41 -15.43 -19.43 -37.15
N MET A 42 -15.51 -18.14 -37.48
CA MET A 42 -15.34 -17.05 -36.51
C MET A 42 -16.42 -17.08 -35.43
N VAL A 43 -17.69 -17.26 -35.80
CA VAL A 43 -18.80 -17.39 -34.85
C VAL A 43 -18.58 -18.58 -33.91
N SER A 44 -18.15 -19.73 -34.43
CA SER A 44 -17.86 -20.91 -33.61
C SER A 44 -16.75 -20.66 -32.59
N ILE A 45 -15.67 -19.97 -32.98
CA ILE A 45 -14.57 -19.61 -32.08
C ILE A 45 -15.07 -18.66 -30.99
N LEU A 46 -15.82 -17.62 -31.36
CA LEU A 46 -16.35 -16.64 -30.39
C LEU A 46 -17.29 -17.29 -29.38
N SER A 47 -18.21 -18.15 -29.83
CA SER A 47 -19.10 -18.90 -28.93
C SER A 47 -18.32 -19.84 -27.99
N SER A 48 -17.20 -20.43 -28.47
CA SER A 48 -16.33 -21.24 -27.61
C SER A 48 -15.60 -20.40 -26.56
N PHE A 49 -15.15 -19.19 -26.91
CA PHE A 49 -14.51 -18.27 -25.96
C PHE A 49 -15.50 -17.80 -24.90
N GLU A 50 -16.71 -17.41 -25.31
CA GLU A 50 -17.78 -17.00 -24.41
C GLU A 50 -18.13 -18.10 -23.40
N SER A 51 -18.25 -19.35 -23.86
CA SER A 51 -18.50 -20.49 -22.97
C SER A 51 -17.37 -20.71 -21.96
N ARG A 52 -16.11 -20.57 -22.37
CA ARG A 52 -14.95 -20.71 -21.48
C ARG A 52 -14.85 -19.58 -20.47
N LEU A 53 -15.14 -18.35 -20.87
CA LEU A 53 -15.20 -17.20 -19.97
C LEU A 53 -16.28 -17.39 -18.92
N MET A 54 -17.47 -17.84 -19.32
CA MET A 54 -18.56 -18.14 -18.39
C MET A 54 -18.19 -19.24 -17.39
N GLN A 55 -17.47 -20.29 -17.81
CA GLN A 55 -16.98 -21.33 -16.90
C GLN A 55 -15.92 -20.82 -15.93
N LEU A 56 -15.03 -19.96 -16.40
CA LEU A 56 -13.98 -19.34 -15.59
C LEU A 56 -14.59 -18.43 -14.52
N GLU A 57 -15.52 -17.56 -14.91
CA GLU A 57 -16.24 -16.66 -14.02
C GLU A 57 -16.97 -17.44 -12.91
N ASN A 58 -17.71 -18.51 -13.28
CA ASN A 58 -18.38 -19.38 -12.33
C ASN A 58 -17.44 -20.11 -11.37
N SER A 59 -16.17 -20.30 -11.76
CA SER A 59 -15.15 -20.94 -10.92
C SER A 59 -14.42 -19.95 -10.01
N ILE A 60 -14.18 -18.73 -10.48
CA ILE A 60 -13.42 -17.70 -9.75
C ILE A 60 -14.28 -17.01 -8.69
N ILE A 61 -15.55 -16.70 -8.98
CA ILE A 61 -16.42 -15.98 -8.03
C ILE A 61 -16.54 -16.69 -6.66
N PRO A 62 -16.75 -18.02 -6.58
CA PRO A 62 -16.81 -18.72 -5.29
C PRO A 62 -15.49 -18.67 -4.53
N VAL A 63 -14.35 -18.81 -5.23
CA VAL A 63 -13.01 -18.76 -4.63
C VAL A 63 -12.74 -17.37 -4.09
N HIS A 64 -13.10 -16.32 -4.84
CA HIS A 64 -12.96 -14.94 -4.39
C HIS A 64 -13.81 -14.68 -3.13
N LYS A 65 -15.07 -15.15 -3.10
CA LYS A 65 -15.93 -15.05 -1.91
C LYS A 65 -15.39 -15.82 -0.71
N GLN A 66 -14.85 -17.02 -0.92
CA GLN A 66 -14.22 -17.79 0.16
C GLN A 66 -12.96 -17.09 0.70
N THR A 67 -12.15 -16.52 -0.19
CA THR A 67 -10.95 -15.76 0.17
C THR A 67 -11.33 -14.50 0.95
N GLU A 68 -12.37 -13.78 0.54
CA GLU A 68 -12.91 -12.62 1.25
C GLU A 68 -13.41 -13.00 2.66
N ASN A 69 -14.12 -14.12 2.79
CA ASN A 69 -14.56 -14.62 4.10
C ASN A 69 -13.39 -15.03 5.00
N LEU A 70 -12.36 -15.65 4.43
CA LEU A 70 -11.15 -16.02 5.16
C LEU A 70 -10.39 -14.77 5.65
N GLN A 71 -10.30 -13.73 4.81
CA GLN A 71 -9.72 -12.45 5.19
C GLN A 71 -10.50 -11.77 6.31
N ARG A 72 -11.84 -11.76 6.26
CA ARG A 72 -12.66 -11.25 7.37
C ARG A 72 -12.45 -12.04 8.65
N LEU A 73 -12.33 -13.37 8.56
CA LEU A 73 -12.06 -14.21 9.73
C LEU A 73 -10.68 -13.89 10.32
N GLN A 74 -9.66 -13.77 9.46
CA GLN A 74 -8.31 -13.39 9.88
C GLN A 74 -8.30 -12.02 10.56
N GLU A 75 -8.96 -11.03 9.97
CA GLU A 75 -9.06 -9.68 10.56
C GLU A 75 -9.77 -9.69 11.93
N ASN A 76 -10.79 -10.54 12.09
CA ASN A 76 -11.46 -10.72 13.39
C ASN A 76 -10.53 -11.38 14.43
N VAL A 77 -9.73 -12.36 14.01
CA VAL A 77 -8.73 -13.00 14.88
C VAL A 77 -7.67 -12.00 15.30
N ASP A 78 -7.12 -11.22 14.37
CA ASP A 78 -6.10 -10.20 14.66
C ASP A 78 -6.62 -9.13 15.61
N LYS A 79 -7.87 -8.67 15.42
CA LYS A 79 -8.53 -7.75 16.35
C LYS A 79 -8.70 -8.35 17.75
N THR A 80 -9.07 -9.64 17.81
CA THR A 80 -9.23 -10.34 19.10
C THR A 80 -7.90 -10.51 19.82
N LEU A 81 -6.83 -10.86 19.08
CA LEU A 81 -5.48 -10.93 19.61
C LEU A 81 -5.00 -9.56 20.11
N SER A 82 -5.23 -8.49 19.35
CA SER A 82 -4.89 -7.14 19.79
C SER A 82 -5.65 -6.71 21.06
N CYS A 83 -6.93 -7.06 21.19
CA CYS A 83 -7.67 -6.83 22.43
C CYS A 83 -7.10 -7.65 23.60
N LEU A 84 -6.68 -8.90 23.37
CA LEU A 84 -6.05 -9.75 24.38
C LEU A 84 -4.69 -9.19 24.82
N ASP A 85 -3.83 -8.78 23.88
CA ASP A 85 -2.55 -8.14 24.17
C ASP A 85 -2.73 -6.84 24.96
N HIS A 86 -3.76 -6.07 24.63
CA HIS A 86 -4.11 -4.87 25.37
C HIS A 86 -4.52 -5.20 26.81
N VAL A 87 -5.32 -6.26 27.03
CA VAL A 87 -5.67 -6.72 28.39
C VAL A 87 -4.45 -7.24 29.14
N ILE A 88 -3.59 -8.02 28.48
CA ILE A 88 -2.33 -8.54 29.05
C ILE A 88 -1.40 -7.39 29.47
N SER A 89 -1.37 -6.29 28.70
CA SER A 89 -0.57 -5.11 29.05
C SER A 89 -0.96 -4.50 30.39
N TYR A 90 -2.24 -4.49 30.75
CA TYR A 90 -2.67 -4.02 32.08
C TYR A 90 -2.18 -4.92 33.22
N TYR A 91 -2.11 -6.24 32.99
CA TYR A 91 -1.59 -7.19 33.98
C TYR A 91 -0.05 -7.19 34.07
N HIS A 92 0.66 -6.86 32.98
CA HIS A 92 2.11 -6.66 33.01
C HIS A 92 2.50 -5.36 33.72
N VAL A 93 1.70 -4.30 33.55
CA VAL A 93 1.87 -3.04 34.29
C VAL A 93 1.65 -3.26 35.80
N ASP A 94 0.72 -4.12 36.22
CA ASP A 94 0.57 -4.47 37.65
C ASP A 94 1.81 -5.20 38.23
N MET A 95 2.59 -5.91 37.41
CA MET A 95 3.83 -6.57 37.85
C MET A 95 5.06 -5.64 37.85
N GLU A 96 5.10 -4.62 36.98
CA GLU A 96 6.23 -3.67 36.91
C GLU A 96 6.00 -2.38 37.75
N VAL A 97 4.75 -2.05 38.11
CA VAL A 97 4.40 -0.85 38.89
C VAL A 97 4.41 -1.10 40.41
N GLN A 98 4.67 -2.34 40.85
CA GLN A 98 4.66 -2.66 42.27
C GLN A 98 5.81 -1.98 43.07
N GLU A 99 6.78 -1.34 42.41
CA GLU A 99 7.91 -0.67 43.10
C GLU A 99 7.86 0.86 43.17
N ASP A 100 6.96 1.61 42.49
CA ASP A 100 7.11 3.09 42.50
C ASP A 100 5.83 3.95 42.32
N VAL A 101 4.66 3.48 42.75
CA VAL A 101 3.49 4.37 42.93
C VAL A 101 3.13 4.45 44.41
N THR A 102 3.84 5.31 45.13
CA THR A 102 3.30 5.88 46.35
C THR A 102 2.13 6.78 45.96
N LEU A 103 0.90 6.27 46.06
CA LEU A 103 -0.29 7.11 46.13
C LEU A 103 -0.03 8.17 47.19
N GLU A 104 -0.03 9.45 46.80
CA GLU A 104 0.10 10.57 47.74
C GLU A 104 -1.00 10.43 48.80
N HIS A 105 -0.63 9.92 49.97
CA HIS A 105 -1.48 9.91 51.13
C HIS A 105 -1.80 11.36 51.49
N LEU A 106 -3.04 11.59 51.92
CA LEU A 106 -3.45 12.85 52.54
C LEU A 106 -2.38 13.26 53.56
N PRO A 107 -2.00 14.56 53.66
CA PRO A 107 -1.00 15.02 54.61
C PRO A 107 -1.27 14.44 56.00
N GLU A 108 -0.24 13.98 56.72
CA GLU A 108 -0.38 13.23 57.98
C GLU A 108 -1.33 13.92 58.98
N ALA A 109 -1.31 15.26 59.04
CA ALA A 109 -2.25 16.04 59.86
C ALA A 109 -3.73 15.80 59.49
N VAL A 110 -4.05 15.77 58.19
CA VAL A 110 -5.40 15.52 57.68
C VAL A 110 -5.81 14.07 57.94
N LEU A 111 -4.86 13.13 57.85
CA LEU A 111 -5.13 11.73 58.18
C LEU A 111 -5.47 11.56 59.66
N GLN A 112 -4.71 12.20 60.54
CA GLN A 112 -4.95 12.19 61.98
C GLN A 112 -6.28 12.87 62.34
N ASP A 113 -6.62 13.97 61.69
CA ASP A 113 -7.92 14.63 61.87
C ASP A 113 -9.07 13.71 61.44
N ILE A 114 -8.95 13.03 60.29
CA ILE A 114 -9.95 12.08 59.80
C ILE A 114 -10.08 10.87 60.73
N ILE A 115 -8.96 10.33 61.25
CA ILE A 115 -8.97 9.23 62.22
C ILE A 115 -9.68 9.68 63.50
N CYS A 116 -9.34 10.85 64.04
CA CYS A 116 -9.98 11.40 65.23
C CYS A 116 -11.49 11.62 65.04
N ILE A 117 -11.89 12.21 63.91
CA ILE A 117 -13.31 12.42 63.55
C ILE A 117 -14.03 11.08 63.37
N SER A 118 -13.39 10.10 62.71
CA SER A 118 -13.98 8.78 62.50
C SER A 118 -14.16 8.00 63.80
N ALA A 119 -13.19 8.08 64.72
CA ALA A 119 -13.26 7.47 66.04
C ALA A 119 -14.40 8.11 66.86
N TRP A 120 -14.49 9.44 66.86
CA TRP A 120 -15.57 10.16 67.55
C TRP A 120 -16.96 9.80 66.99
N LEU A 121 -17.08 9.72 65.65
CA LEU A 121 -18.33 9.34 64.98
C LEU A 121 -18.74 7.89 65.29
N VAL A 122 -17.79 6.97 65.46
CA VAL A 122 -18.04 5.56 65.81
C VAL A 122 -18.38 5.41 67.30
N GLU A 123 -17.73 6.17 68.18
CA GLU A 123 -17.83 6.01 69.63
C GLU A 123 -19.04 6.74 70.24
N TYR A 124 -19.45 7.89 69.69
CA TYR A 124 -20.57 8.70 70.21
C TYR A 124 -21.76 8.84 69.23
N GLY A 125 -21.57 8.52 67.95
CA GLY A 125 -22.62 8.66 66.94
C GLY A 125 -23.37 7.35 66.70
N ARG A 126 -24.44 7.08 67.48
CA ARG A 126 -25.46 6.09 67.06
C ARG A 126 -26.23 6.60 65.83
N ASN A 127 -25.60 6.67 64.66
CA ASN A 127 -26.22 7.16 63.44
C ASN A 127 -25.70 6.41 62.21
N GLN A 128 -26.31 5.25 61.93
CA GLN A 128 -26.21 4.60 60.61
C GLN A 128 -26.54 5.57 59.48
N ASP A 129 -27.34 6.61 59.74
CA ASP A 129 -27.72 7.64 58.78
C ASP A 129 -26.53 8.42 58.22
N PHE A 130 -25.49 8.70 59.02
CA PHE A 130 -24.33 9.44 58.52
C PHE A 130 -23.46 8.58 57.61
N MET A 131 -23.27 7.30 57.96
CA MET A 131 -22.58 6.33 57.09
C MET A 131 -23.36 6.05 55.82
N ASN A 132 -24.70 6.02 55.88
CA ASN A 132 -25.56 5.89 54.71
C ASN A 132 -25.47 7.12 53.80
N VAL A 133 -25.48 8.34 54.36
CA VAL A 133 -25.29 9.58 53.58
C VAL A 133 -23.90 9.64 52.98
N TYR A 134 -22.85 9.29 53.74
CA TYR A 134 -21.48 9.23 53.22
C TYR A 134 -21.34 8.20 52.10
N PHE A 135 -21.88 6.99 52.30
CA PHE A 135 -21.93 5.94 51.28
C PHE A 135 -22.67 6.41 50.02
N GLN A 136 -23.83 7.04 50.17
CA GLN A 136 -24.60 7.58 49.04
C GLN A 136 -23.84 8.67 48.29
N VAL A 137 -23.24 9.64 49.00
CA VAL A 137 -22.44 10.71 48.39
C VAL A 137 -21.21 10.14 47.70
N ARG A 138 -20.48 9.22 48.33
CA ARG A 138 -19.29 8.59 47.74
C ARG A 138 -19.63 7.70 46.56
N SER A 139 -20.68 6.87 46.65
CA SER A 139 -21.16 6.06 45.54
C SER A 139 -21.61 6.93 44.36
N SER A 140 -22.31 8.04 44.62
CA SER A 140 -22.70 9.02 43.60
C SER A 140 -21.50 9.65 42.91
N GLN A 141 -20.49 10.07 43.67
CA GLN A 141 -19.29 10.70 43.10
C GLN A 141 -18.43 9.70 42.32
N LEU A 142 -18.35 8.45 42.78
CA LEU A 142 -17.69 7.37 42.06
C LEU A 142 -18.42 7.05 40.74
N ASP A 143 -19.74 6.91 40.78
CA ASP A 143 -20.57 6.65 39.61
C ASP A 143 -20.47 7.78 38.57
N ARG A 144 -20.46 9.04 39.00
CA ARG A 144 -20.20 10.20 38.10
C ARG A 144 -18.81 10.14 37.48
N SER A 145 -17.79 9.78 38.25
CA SER A 145 -16.42 9.68 37.75
C SER A 145 -16.27 8.53 36.74
N ILE A 146 -16.87 7.37 37.03
CA ILE A 146 -16.90 6.21 36.12
C ILE A 146 -17.71 6.53 34.86
N LYS A 147 -18.84 7.23 34.98
CA LYS A 147 -19.62 7.69 33.81
C LYS A 147 -18.85 8.70 32.97
N GLY A 148 -18.16 9.66 33.59
CA GLY A 148 -17.29 10.59 32.91
C GLY A 148 -16.15 9.90 32.15
N LEU A 149 -15.53 8.90 32.78
CA LEU A 149 -14.49 8.08 32.17
C LEU A 149 -15.03 7.23 31.02
N LYS A 150 -16.18 6.58 31.20
CA LYS A 150 -16.89 5.82 30.15
C LYS A 150 -17.29 6.72 28.98
N GLU A 151 -17.72 7.94 29.24
CA GLU A 151 -18.06 8.92 28.22
C GLU A 151 -16.82 9.46 27.50
N HIS A 152 -15.70 9.62 28.20
CA HIS A 152 -14.40 9.93 27.62
C HIS A 152 -13.93 8.80 26.68
N PHE A 153 -14.02 7.53 27.11
CA PHE A 153 -13.76 6.38 26.23
C PHE A 153 -14.74 6.31 25.05
N ARG A 154 -16.02 6.62 25.25
CA ARG A 154 -17.03 6.68 24.18
C ARG A 154 -16.75 7.80 23.18
N LYS A 155 -16.32 8.99 23.64
CA LYS A 155 -15.99 10.15 22.79
C LYS A 155 -14.66 9.95 22.06
N ASN A 156 -13.66 9.33 22.69
CA ASN A 156 -12.40 8.96 22.04
C ASN A 156 -12.54 7.74 21.11
N SER A 157 -13.56 6.90 21.28
CA SER A 157 -13.90 5.81 20.35
C SER A 157 -14.86 6.26 19.23
N ALA A 158 -15.44 7.48 19.32
CA ALA A 158 -16.45 7.97 18.38
C ALA A 158 -15.90 8.73 17.16
N THR A 159 -14.59 8.81 16.97
CA THR A 159 -13.99 9.27 15.70
C THR A 159 -13.78 8.14 14.69
N SER A 160 -14.25 6.92 14.93
CA SER A 160 -14.25 5.85 13.92
C SER A 160 -15.38 4.82 14.15
N ALA A 161 -16.63 5.19 13.84
CA ALA A 161 -17.69 4.22 13.54
C ALA A 161 -18.93 4.90 12.91
N MET A 162 -18.97 4.98 11.58
CA MET A 162 -20.22 5.23 10.85
C MET A 162 -20.86 3.88 10.47
N HIS A 163 -21.90 3.53 11.22
CA HIS A 163 -23.19 2.96 10.81
C HIS A 163 -23.26 1.94 9.66
N SER A 164 -23.89 0.79 9.95
CA SER A 164 -24.79 0.11 9.01
C SER A 164 -25.92 -0.59 9.79
N PRO A 165 -27.20 -0.38 9.43
CA PRO A 165 -28.32 -1.12 10.01
C PRO A 165 -28.48 -2.47 9.32
N ALA A 166 -28.77 -3.48 10.14
CA ALA A 166 -29.03 -4.86 9.72
C ALA A 166 -30.27 -4.98 8.83
N VAL A 167 -30.17 -5.76 7.76
CA VAL A 167 -31.33 -6.35 7.05
C VAL A 167 -31.15 -7.86 7.02
N GLN A 168 -32.10 -8.54 7.65
CA GLN A 168 -32.24 -10.00 7.64
C GLN A 168 -32.70 -10.46 6.26
N THR A 169 -32.05 -11.46 5.65
CA THR A 169 -32.74 -12.36 4.72
C THR A 169 -32.18 -13.78 4.82
N LYS A 170 -33.07 -14.70 5.23
CA LYS A 170 -32.89 -16.15 5.18
C LYS A 170 -32.79 -16.62 3.73
N ARG A 171 -31.84 -17.50 3.38
CA ARG A 171 -32.01 -18.44 2.26
C ARG A 171 -31.20 -19.74 2.46
N LYS A 172 -31.98 -20.77 2.78
CA LYS A 172 -31.88 -22.22 2.58
C LYS A 172 -30.71 -22.75 1.72
N GLU A 173 -29.89 -23.64 2.30
CA GLU A 173 -29.01 -24.56 1.59
C GLU A 173 -29.76 -25.77 1.00
N THR A 174 -29.23 -26.38 -0.06
CA THR A 174 -29.35 -27.82 -0.36
C THR A 174 -28.23 -28.25 -1.34
N PRO A 175 -27.81 -29.54 -1.36
CA PRO A 175 -26.42 -29.93 -1.58
C PRO A 175 -26.10 -30.65 -2.91
N THR A 176 -24.86 -30.43 -3.36
CA THR A 176 -23.93 -31.29 -4.13
C THR A 176 -24.43 -32.42 -5.06
N LYS A 177 -23.93 -32.40 -6.31
CA LYS A 177 -23.50 -33.61 -7.05
C LYS A 177 -22.25 -33.34 -7.91
N LYS A 178 -21.10 -33.95 -7.57
CA LYS A 178 -19.98 -34.29 -8.49
C LYS A 178 -20.40 -35.54 -9.30
N PRO A 179 -19.96 -35.85 -10.54
CA PRO A 179 -18.55 -36.07 -11.01
C PRO A 179 -18.38 -35.79 -12.56
N PRO A 180 -17.39 -36.30 -13.35
CA PRO A 180 -16.13 -37.04 -13.10
C PRO A 180 -14.84 -36.41 -13.74
N LYS A 181 -13.67 -36.87 -13.27
CA LYS A 181 -12.32 -36.60 -13.84
C LYS A 181 -12.02 -37.47 -15.07
N ARG A 182 -11.30 -36.94 -16.07
CA ARG A 182 -10.11 -37.50 -16.81
C ARG A 182 -9.87 -36.74 -18.14
N PRO A 183 -8.69 -36.82 -18.80
CA PRO A 183 -7.33 -36.51 -18.32
C PRO A 183 -6.51 -35.64 -19.33
N GLY A 184 -5.49 -34.93 -18.82
CA GLY A 184 -4.29 -34.58 -19.60
C GLY A 184 -4.30 -33.28 -20.41
N LYS A 185 -3.77 -32.21 -19.81
CA LYS A 185 -2.57 -31.52 -20.31
C LYS A 185 -2.13 -30.50 -19.26
N ASP A 186 -0.89 -30.66 -18.82
CA ASP A 186 -0.20 -29.78 -17.89
C ASP A 186 -0.06 -28.40 -18.53
N ASP A 187 -0.81 -27.42 -18.04
CA ASP A 187 -0.59 -25.98 -18.29
C ASP A 187 -1.00 -25.18 -17.05
N ASN A 188 -0.60 -25.64 -15.86
CA ASN A 188 -0.65 -24.85 -14.63
C ASN A 188 0.78 -24.72 -14.11
N ASP A 189 1.49 -23.73 -14.60
CA ASP A 189 2.65 -23.16 -13.91
C ASP A 189 2.14 -22.02 -13.02
N PRO A 190 2.03 -22.21 -11.69
CA PRO A 190 1.56 -21.20 -10.75
C PRO A 190 2.57 -20.06 -10.52
N ASP A 191 3.79 -20.12 -11.10
CA ASP A 191 4.86 -19.17 -10.79
C ASP A 191 4.79 -17.85 -11.57
N LYS A 192 3.88 -17.68 -12.53
CA LYS A 192 3.69 -16.39 -13.22
C LYS A 192 3.04 -15.30 -12.36
N GLU A 193 2.43 -15.64 -11.22
CA GLU A 193 1.64 -14.71 -10.41
C GLU A 193 2.49 -13.83 -9.45
N TYR A 194 3.79 -14.13 -9.31
CA TYR A 194 4.70 -13.52 -8.32
C TYR A 194 6.00 -12.94 -8.90
N ASN A 195 5.97 -12.34 -10.10
CA ASN A 195 7.17 -11.69 -10.65
C ASN A 195 7.43 -10.31 -10.02
N MET A 196 7.80 -10.28 -8.74
CA MET A 196 8.22 -9.05 -8.04
C MET A 196 9.64 -8.66 -8.46
N PRO A 197 9.88 -7.38 -8.81
CA PRO A 197 11.20 -6.93 -9.24
C PRO A 197 12.20 -6.97 -8.08
N LYS A 198 13.29 -7.72 -8.21
CA LYS A 198 14.28 -7.91 -7.14
C LYS A 198 14.96 -6.60 -6.69
N ASP A 199 15.02 -5.62 -7.58
CA ASP A 199 15.63 -4.31 -7.37
C ASP A 199 14.63 -3.25 -6.85
N GLY A 200 13.35 -3.60 -6.69
CA GLY A 200 12.32 -2.67 -6.26
C GLY A 200 11.92 -1.65 -7.33
N THR A 201 12.21 -1.88 -8.62
CA THR A 201 11.78 -0.96 -9.70
C THR A 201 10.25 -0.90 -9.88
N VAL A 202 9.79 -0.06 -10.81
CA VAL A 202 8.36 0.09 -11.14
C VAL A 202 7.79 -1.25 -11.62
N HIS A 203 6.66 -1.66 -11.05
CA HIS A 203 5.99 -2.90 -11.41
C HIS A 203 5.17 -2.74 -12.70
N GLU A 204 5.13 -3.77 -13.55
CA GLU A 204 4.42 -3.74 -14.85
C GLU A 204 2.91 -3.42 -14.69
N LEU A 205 2.28 -3.96 -13.65
CA LEU A 205 0.90 -3.60 -13.25
C LEU A 205 0.67 -2.09 -13.19
N THR A 206 1.65 -1.33 -12.66
CA THR A 206 1.54 0.13 -12.53
C THR A 206 1.55 0.79 -13.90
N SER A 207 2.50 0.44 -14.78
CA SER A 207 2.55 0.99 -16.14
C SER A 207 1.33 0.62 -16.96
N ASN A 208 0.84 -0.63 -16.83
CA ASN A 208 -0.35 -1.10 -17.55
C ASN A 208 -1.62 -0.39 -17.08
N ALA A 209 -1.78 -0.19 -15.77
CA ALA A 209 -2.92 0.55 -15.22
C ALA A 209 -2.91 2.01 -15.66
N ILE A 210 -1.75 2.67 -15.64
CA ILE A 210 -1.61 4.05 -16.12
C ILE A 210 -1.89 4.16 -17.62
N LEU A 211 -1.37 3.24 -18.44
CA LEU A 211 -1.62 3.21 -19.87
C LEU A 211 -3.12 3.06 -20.17
N PHE A 212 -3.81 2.16 -19.46
CA PHE A 212 -5.26 2.01 -19.57
C PHE A 212 -6.00 3.31 -19.23
N LEU A 213 -5.63 3.98 -18.14
CA LEU A 213 -6.25 5.25 -17.74
C LEU A 213 -5.97 6.35 -18.78
N GLN A 214 -4.78 6.38 -19.37
CA GLN A 214 -4.46 7.33 -20.44
C GLN A 214 -5.29 7.07 -21.70
N GLN A 215 -5.46 5.81 -22.11
CA GLN A 215 -6.34 5.45 -23.24
C GLN A 215 -7.81 5.78 -22.96
N LEU A 216 -8.24 5.73 -21.70
CA LEU A 216 -9.60 6.11 -21.29
C LEU A 216 -9.89 7.59 -21.50
N LEU A 217 -8.87 8.46 -21.49
CA LEU A 217 -9.04 9.90 -21.74
C LEU A 217 -9.61 10.19 -23.12
N ASP A 218 -9.17 9.46 -24.15
CA ASP A 218 -9.64 9.63 -25.54
C ASP A 218 -11.15 9.36 -25.68
N PHE A 219 -11.71 8.60 -24.74
CA PHE A 219 -13.13 8.19 -24.74
C PHE A 219 -13.89 8.70 -23.51
N GLN A 220 -13.44 9.79 -22.88
CA GLN A 220 -14.00 10.27 -21.61
C GLN A 220 -15.51 10.53 -21.65
N GLU A 221 -16.05 11.11 -22.73
CA GLU A 221 -17.50 11.36 -22.86
C GLU A 221 -18.30 10.06 -22.95
N THR A 222 -17.83 9.11 -23.76
CA THR A 222 -18.47 7.79 -23.93
C THR A 222 -18.37 6.96 -22.65
N ALA A 223 -17.20 6.94 -22.01
CA ALA A 223 -16.98 6.22 -20.75
C ALA A 223 -17.82 6.81 -19.61
N GLY A 224 -17.88 8.14 -19.49
CA GLY A 224 -18.71 8.83 -18.52
C GLY A 224 -20.21 8.54 -18.71
N ALA A 225 -20.71 8.61 -19.96
CA ALA A 225 -22.10 8.30 -20.27
C ALA A 225 -22.45 6.81 -19.99
N MET A 226 -21.52 5.90 -20.30
CA MET A 226 -21.68 4.48 -19.99
C MET A 226 -21.77 4.25 -18.47
N LEU A 227 -20.90 4.87 -17.67
CA LEU A 227 -20.97 4.80 -16.21
C LEU A 227 -22.29 5.38 -15.67
N ALA A 228 -22.73 6.53 -16.20
CA ALA A 228 -24.00 7.15 -15.82
C ALA A 228 -25.21 6.24 -16.08
N SER A 229 -25.21 5.50 -17.20
CA SER A 229 -26.30 4.57 -17.55
C SER A 229 -26.42 3.36 -16.61
N GLN A 230 -25.34 3.02 -15.89
CA GLN A 230 -25.32 1.90 -14.94
C GLN A 230 -25.85 2.28 -13.55
N GLU A 231 -25.76 3.55 -13.16
CA GLU A 231 -26.18 4.00 -11.82
C GLU A 231 -27.69 4.30 -11.71
N SER A 232 -28.41 4.48 -12.82
CA SER A 232 -29.87 4.69 -12.77
C SER A 232 -30.62 3.94 -13.86
N SER A 233 -31.65 3.18 -13.46
CA SER A 233 -32.59 2.46 -14.34
C SER A 233 -33.59 3.37 -15.07
N SER A 234 -33.33 4.68 -15.15
CA SER A 234 -34.21 5.70 -15.71
C SER A 234 -33.55 6.45 -16.88
N SER A 235 -34.30 6.53 -17.98
CA SER A 235 -34.02 7.19 -19.28
C SER A 235 -32.81 8.14 -19.36
N ALA A 236 -31.89 7.80 -20.26
CA ALA A 236 -30.63 8.48 -20.61
C ALA A 236 -30.72 9.95 -21.07
N SER A 237 -31.91 10.57 -21.07
CA SER A 237 -32.17 11.86 -21.72
C SER A 237 -31.98 13.09 -20.81
N SER A 238 -31.50 12.94 -19.56
CA SER A 238 -31.35 14.06 -18.60
C SER A 238 -29.96 14.16 -17.95
N TYR A 239 -28.96 13.37 -18.35
CA TYR A 239 -27.65 13.44 -17.70
C TYR A 239 -26.85 14.64 -18.21
N SER A 240 -26.54 15.56 -17.30
CA SER A 240 -25.58 16.64 -17.58
C SER A 240 -24.20 16.04 -17.86
N SER A 241 -23.48 16.56 -18.86
CA SER A 241 -22.07 16.23 -19.11
C SER A 241 -21.21 16.37 -17.84
N GLU A 242 -21.55 17.30 -16.95
CA GLU A 242 -20.88 17.47 -15.66
C GLU A 242 -21.05 16.26 -14.72
N PHE A 243 -22.23 15.63 -14.72
CA PHE A 243 -22.50 14.44 -13.89
C PHE A 243 -21.67 13.25 -14.38
N SER A 244 -21.69 12.97 -15.69
CA SER A 244 -20.88 11.91 -16.32
C SER A 244 -19.38 12.10 -16.06
N ARG A 245 -18.89 13.35 -16.16
CA ARG A 245 -17.50 13.70 -15.87
C ARG A 245 -17.11 13.43 -14.41
N ARG A 246 -18.01 13.71 -13.45
CA ARG A 246 -17.78 13.43 -12.02
C ARG A 246 -17.77 11.93 -11.71
N LEU A 247 -18.64 11.14 -12.36
CA LEU A 247 -18.61 9.68 -12.25
C LEU A 247 -17.31 9.10 -12.79
N LEU A 248 -16.87 9.55 -13.96
CA LEU A 248 -15.58 9.12 -14.54
C LEU A 248 -14.41 9.49 -13.62
N SER A 249 -14.39 10.72 -13.11
CA SER A 249 -13.39 11.17 -12.12
C SER A 249 -13.33 10.26 -10.89
N THR A 250 -14.49 9.90 -10.33
CA THR A 250 -14.61 9.01 -9.16
C THR A 250 -14.14 7.59 -9.51
N TYR A 251 -14.49 7.08 -10.69
CA TYR A 251 -14.06 5.78 -11.17
C TYR A 251 -12.53 5.69 -11.31
N ILE A 252 -11.91 6.68 -11.98
CA ILE A 252 -10.45 6.73 -12.15
C ILE A 252 -9.76 6.79 -10.78
N TYR A 253 -10.25 7.62 -9.86
CA TYR A 253 -9.71 7.69 -8.50
C TYR A 253 -9.80 6.34 -7.78
N LYS A 254 -10.91 5.61 -7.94
CA LYS A 254 -11.08 4.26 -7.38
C LYS A 254 -10.10 3.25 -7.99
N VAL A 255 -9.84 3.32 -9.29
CA VAL A 255 -8.82 2.48 -9.96
C VAL A 255 -7.42 2.77 -9.38
N LEU A 256 -7.06 4.05 -9.22
CA LEU A 256 -5.79 4.47 -8.61
C LEU A 256 -5.65 3.98 -7.16
N GLY A 257 -6.72 4.10 -6.35
CA GLY A 257 -6.73 3.58 -4.98
C GLY A 257 -6.60 2.05 -4.91
N ASN A 258 -7.25 1.33 -5.82
CA ASN A 258 -7.09 -0.13 -5.93
C ASN A 258 -5.67 -0.54 -6.35
N LEU A 259 -5.07 0.20 -7.28
CA LEU A 259 -3.68 0.00 -7.68
C LEU A 259 -2.74 0.23 -6.48
N GLN A 260 -2.92 1.31 -5.72
CA GLN A 260 -2.15 1.60 -4.52
C GLN A 260 -2.27 0.48 -3.47
N LEU A 261 -3.48 -0.02 -3.20
CA LEU A 261 -3.71 -1.11 -2.27
C LEU A 261 -3.04 -2.41 -2.76
N ASN A 262 -3.12 -2.70 -4.06
CA ASN A 262 -2.46 -3.86 -4.65
C ASN A 262 -0.94 -3.79 -4.51
N LEU A 263 -0.35 -2.63 -4.81
CA LEU A 263 1.09 -2.38 -4.68
C LEU A 263 1.54 -2.51 -3.22
N SER A 264 0.79 -1.93 -2.27
CA SER A 264 1.04 -2.09 -0.84
C SER A 264 1.04 -3.55 -0.39
N ASN A 265 0.11 -4.36 -0.91
CA ASN A 265 0.07 -5.79 -0.59
C ASN A 265 1.20 -6.58 -1.24
N LYS A 266 1.55 -6.27 -2.49
CA LYS A 266 2.68 -6.87 -3.20
C LYS A 266 4.02 -6.53 -2.56
N ALA A 267 4.19 -5.32 -2.06
CA ALA A 267 5.41 -4.89 -1.38
C ALA A 267 5.73 -5.76 -0.16
N LYS A 268 4.73 -6.36 0.50
CA LYS A 268 4.95 -7.24 1.68
C LYS A 268 5.81 -8.48 1.38
N VAL A 269 5.99 -8.82 0.10
CA VAL A 269 6.84 -9.95 -0.33
C VAL A 269 8.33 -9.69 -0.08
N TYR A 270 8.81 -8.45 -0.16
CA TYR A 270 10.20 -8.17 0.17
C TYR A 270 10.42 -8.38 1.66
N GLU A 271 11.50 -9.02 2.08
CA GLU A 271 11.80 -9.18 3.51
C GLU A 271 12.30 -7.86 4.11
N ASP A 272 13.16 -7.15 3.38
CA ASP A 272 13.74 -5.87 3.79
C ASP A 272 12.71 -4.73 3.73
N PRO A 273 12.34 -4.11 4.87
CA PRO A 273 11.40 -2.99 4.89
C PRO A 273 11.84 -1.77 4.06
N ALA A 274 13.15 -1.54 3.89
CA ALA A 274 13.65 -0.44 3.10
C ALA A 274 13.51 -0.70 1.60
N LEU A 275 13.64 -1.96 1.16
CA LEU A 275 13.33 -2.34 -0.22
C LEU A 275 11.82 -2.21 -0.51
N ARG A 276 10.95 -2.53 0.47
CA ARG A 276 9.50 -2.26 0.36
C ARG A 276 9.23 -0.79 0.11
N ALA A 277 9.89 0.07 0.88
CA ALA A 277 9.75 1.51 0.78
C ALA A 277 10.24 2.05 -0.58
N VAL A 278 11.42 1.61 -1.05
CA VAL A 278 11.94 1.96 -2.38
C VAL A 278 10.97 1.55 -3.49
N PHE A 279 10.42 0.34 -3.40
CA PHE A 279 9.43 -0.15 -4.36
C PHE A 279 8.16 0.72 -4.39
N LEU A 280 7.59 1.01 -3.23
CA LEU A 280 6.38 1.85 -3.15
C LEU A 280 6.66 3.28 -3.61
N HIS A 281 7.79 3.86 -3.21
CA HIS A 281 8.27 5.16 -3.68
C HIS A 281 8.32 5.22 -5.22
N ASN A 282 8.99 4.25 -5.85
CA ASN A 282 9.13 4.20 -7.31
C ASN A 282 7.77 4.16 -8.02
N ASN A 283 6.86 3.32 -7.55
CA ASN A 283 5.55 3.16 -8.17
C ASN A 283 4.65 4.39 -7.93
N TYR A 284 4.65 4.97 -6.74
CA TYR A 284 3.87 6.17 -6.44
C TYR A 284 4.39 7.39 -7.19
N ASN A 285 5.71 7.56 -7.29
CA ASN A 285 6.31 8.61 -8.11
C ASN A 285 5.97 8.42 -9.59
N TYR A 286 6.03 7.19 -10.11
CA TYR A 286 5.63 6.90 -11.49
C TYR A 286 4.16 7.24 -11.76
N ILE A 287 3.25 6.87 -10.84
CA ILE A 287 1.83 7.22 -10.93
C ILE A 287 1.68 8.75 -10.96
N LEU A 288 2.24 9.45 -9.97
CA LEU A 288 2.12 10.91 -9.88
C LEU A 288 2.65 11.61 -11.13
N LYS A 289 3.88 11.31 -11.56
CA LYS A 289 4.48 11.90 -12.77
C LYS A 289 3.66 11.56 -14.02
N SER A 290 3.02 10.39 -14.09
CA SER A 290 2.18 10.03 -15.23
C SER A 290 0.83 10.75 -15.24
N LEU A 291 0.25 10.98 -14.06
CA LEU A 291 -0.93 11.82 -13.90
C LEU A 291 -0.61 13.27 -14.27
N GLU A 292 0.52 13.82 -13.84
CA GLU A 292 0.97 15.19 -14.15
C GLU A 292 1.27 15.40 -15.63
N LYS A 293 1.80 14.39 -16.32
CA LYS A 293 2.10 14.43 -17.76
C LYS A 293 0.85 14.33 -18.64
N SER A 294 -0.31 13.99 -18.08
CA SER A 294 -1.56 13.80 -18.81
C SER A 294 -2.67 14.68 -18.23
N GLU A 295 -3.82 14.74 -18.91
CA GLU A 295 -5.00 15.44 -18.37
C GLU A 295 -5.69 14.65 -17.23
N LEU A 296 -5.19 13.45 -16.88
CA LEU A 296 -5.73 12.62 -15.81
C LEU A 296 -5.73 13.34 -14.47
N ILE A 297 -4.68 14.10 -14.14
CA ILE A 297 -4.62 14.82 -12.87
C ILE A 297 -5.77 15.83 -12.74
N GLN A 298 -6.10 16.53 -13.83
CA GLN A 298 -7.18 17.51 -13.87
C GLN A 298 -8.55 16.82 -13.78
N LEU A 299 -8.71 15.68 -14.46
CA LEU A 299 -9.93 14.90 -14.43
C LEU A 299 -10.20 14.31 -13.04
N VAL A 300 -9.19 13.75 -12.37
CA VAL A 300 -9.31 13.23 -11.00
C VAL A 300 -9.60 14.37 -10.01
N ALA A 301 -8.99 15.55 -10.22
CA ALA A 301 -9.21 16.72 -9.37
C ALA A 301 -10.66 17.27 -9.40
N VAL A 302 -11.49 16.88 -10.38
CA VAL A 302 -12.92 17.22 -10.42
C VAL A 302 -13.64 16.74 -9.14
N THR A 303 -13.27 15.59 -8.61
CA THR A 303 -13.86 15.03 -7.37
C THR A 303 -12.86 14.99 -6.22
N HIS A 304 -11.56 14.83 -6.50
CA HIS A 304 -10.51 14.66 -5.50
C HIS A 304 -9.44 15.74 -5.64
N LYS A 305 -9.76 16.97 -5.20
CA LYS A 305 -8.93 18.18 -5.39
C LYS A 305 -7.49 18.09 -4.87
N LYS A 306 -7.23 17.20 -3.90
CA LYS A 306 -5.92 17.06 -3.24
C LYS A 306 -5.10 15.87 -3.73
N VAL A 307 -5.51 15.20 -4.80
CA VAL A 307 -4.87 13.96 -5.27
C VAL A 307 -3.35 14.10 -5.45
N GLU A 308 -2.88 15.22 -6.02
CA GLU A 308 -1.45 15.48 -6.20
C GLU A 308 -0.72 15.54 -4.86
N GLY A 309 -1.23 16.34 -3.91
CA GLY A 309 -0.67 16.45 -2.57
C GLY A 309 -0.66 15.13 -1.81
N SER A 310 -1.74 14.33 -1.92
CA SER A 310 -1.82 13.01 -1.30
C SER A 310 -0.75 12.04 -1.83
N TYR A 311 -0.47 12.05 -3.13
CA TYR A 311 0.63 11.24 -3.67
C TYR A 311 2.00 11.77 -3.24
N ARG A 312 2.21 13.08 -3.17
CA ARG A 312 3.46 13.67 -2.65
C ARG A 312 3.71 13.26 -1.20
N GLU A 313 2.68 13.28 -0.35
CA GLU A 313 2.74 12.81 1.03
C GLU A 313 3.12 11.32 1.13
N LEU A 314 2.53 10.46 0.28
CA LEU A 314 2.87 9.04 0.22
C LEU A 314 4.32 8.82 -0.22
N ILE A 315 4.78 9.54 -1.24
CA ILE A 315 6.17 9.44 -1.74
C ILE A 315 7.16 9.84 -0.64
N GLU A 316 6.90 10.95 0.05
CA GLU A 316 7.72 11.45 1.15
C GLU A 316 7.75 10.46 2.33
N GLN A 317 6.60 9.87 2.67
CA GLN A 317 6.51 8.85 3.71
C GLN A 317 7.39 7.63 3.40
N GLU A 318 7.42 7.18 2.15
CA GLU A 318 8.26 6.05 1.76
C GLU A 318 9.75 6.42 1.72
N ILE A 319 10.12 7.65 1.38
CA ILE A 319 11.52 8.14 1.53
C ILE A 319 11.93 8.07 3.00
N GLN A 320 11.08 8.52 3.92
CA GLN A 320 11.34 8.45 5.36
C GLN A 320 11.45 7.01 5.88
N ASN A 321 10.61 6.10 5.36
CA ASN A 321 10.71 4.67 5.70
C ASN A 321 12.03 4.05 5.22
N TYR A 322 12.47 4.38 4.01
CA TYR A 322 13.77 3.97 3.48
C TYR A 322 14.93 4.53 4.35
N GLN A 323 14.86 5.81 4.73
CA GLN A 323 15.85 6.48 5.56
C GLN A 323 16.08 5.82 6.91
N ARG A 324 15.08 5.14 7.48
CA ARG A 324 15.25 4.38 8.72
C ARG A 324 16.30 3.26 8.61
N SER A 325 16.56 2.74 7.40
CA SER A 325 17.63 1.76 7.19
C SER A 325 19.03 2.31 7.50
N TRP A 326 19.22 3.63 7.42
CA TRP A 326 20.48 4.30 7.71
C TRP A 326 20.72 4.52 9.20
N LEU A 327 19.71 4.32 10.06
CA LEU A 327 19.87 4.42 11.51
C LEU A 327 20.91 3.42 12.04
N LYS A 328 20.96 2.20 11.48
CA LYS A 328 21.98 1.19 11.85
C LYS A 328 23.42 1.68 11.64
N VAL A 329 23.63 2.64 10.74
CA VAL A 329 24.94 3.24 10.45
C VAL A 329 25.14 4.49 11.29
N THR A 330 24.16 5.39 11.31
CA THR A 330 24.27 6.70 11.96
C THR A 330 24.22 6.63 13.50
N GLU A 331 23.61 5.61 14.09
CA GLU A 331 23.61 5.40 15.55
C GLU A 331 25.01 5.23 16.12
N HIS A 332 25.92 4.60 15.36
CA HIS A 332 27.34 4.47 15.74
C HIS A 332 28.07 5.81 15.79
N LEU A 333 27.63 6.80 15.00
CA LEU A 333 28.21 8.14 14.91
C LEU A 333 27.70 9.11 15.98
N THR A 334 26.70 8.70 16.77
CA THR A 334 26.16 9.56 17.83
C THR A 334 27.19 9.85 18.91
N GLU A 335 27.13 11.05 19.50
CA GLU A 335 27.94 11.43 20.67
C GLU A 335 27.60 10.65 21.95
N ARG A 336 26.50 9.87 21.92
CA ARG A 336 26.10 9.02 23.04
C ARG A 336 27.22 8.06 23.40
N ASN A 337 27.55 8.01 24.68
CA ASN A 337 28.63 7.20 25.26
C ASN A 337 30.05 7.59 24.82
N ILE A 338 30.22 8.72 24.10
CA ILE A 338 31.55 9.30 23.90
C ILE A 338 31.91 10.09 25.17
N PRO A 339 33.05 9.81 25.82
CA PRO A 339 33.46 10.53 27.01
C PRO A 339 33.64 12.02 26.72
N ALA A 340 33.14 12.88 27.61
CA ALA A 340 33.43 14.31 27.53
C ALA A 340 34.95 14.52 27.72
N PHE A 341 35.63 14.96 26.67
CA PHE A 341 37.08 15.08 26.67
C PHE A 341 37.52 16.36 27.38
N GLN A 342 38.33 16.22 28.43
CA GLN A 342 39.10 17.34 28.96
C GLN A 342 40.48 17.38 28.29
N PRO A 343 40.92 18.54 27.75
CA PRO A 343 42.24 18.68 27.15
C PRO A 343 43.35 18.20 28.11
N GLY A 344 44.19 17.26 27.65
CA GLY A 344 45.35 16.76 28.43
C GLY A 344 45.10 15.48 29.25
N THR A 345 43.86 14.98 29.33
CA THR A 345 43.55 13.69 29.98
C THR A 345 43.74 12.51 29.02
N LYS A 346 44.48 11.48 29.44
CA LYS A 346 44.60 10.24 28.67
C LYS A 346 43.32 9.42 28.82
N LEU A 347 42.82 8.90 27.70
CA LEU A 347 41.67 8.00 27.72
C LEU A 347 41.94 6.75 28.55
N LYS A 348 40.91 6.25 29.23
CA LYS A 348 40.90 4.92 29.86
C LYS A 348 40.74 3.83 28.80
N ASP A 349 41.11 2.60 29.11
CA ASP A 349 40.98 1.48 28.17
C ASP A 349 39.54 1.27 27.70
N LYS A 350 38.57 1.39 28.61
CA LYS A 350 37.13 1.29 28.28
C LYS A 350 36.68 2.37 27.29
N GLU A 351 37.16 3.60 27.48
CA GLU A 351 36.82 4.75 26.62
C GLU A 351 37.41 4.58 25.21
N ARG A 352 38.67 4.12 25.12
CA ARG A 352 39.27 3.75 23.84
C ARG A 352 38.49 2.64 23.14
N GLN A 353 38.03 1.65 23.89
CA GLN A 353 37.30 0.52 23.34
C GLN A 353 35.95 0.96 22.75
N ILE A 354 35.22 1.86 23.43
CA ILE A 354 33.96 2.43 22.92
C ILE A 354 34.17 3.13 21.57
N ILE A 355 35.22 3.96 21.44
CA ILE A 355 35.53 4.65 20.18
C ILE A 355 35.84 3.63 19.07
N LYS A 356 36.64 2.59 19.38
CA LYS A 356 36.98 1.51 18.44
C LYS A 356 35.73 0.76 17.97
N ASP A 357 34.82 0.44 18.87
CA ASP A 357 33.59 -0.29 18.58
C ASP A 357 32.63 0.55 17.73
N LYS A 358 32.55 1.87 17.98
CA LYS A 358 31.80 2.81 17.13
C LYS A 358 32.34 2.88 15.71
N PHE A 359 33.66 3.07 15.53
CA PHE A 359 34.26 3.04 14.19
C PHE A 359 34.05 1.70 13.48
N LYS A 360 34.20 0.58 14.21
CA LYS A 360 33.99 -0.76 13.66
C LYS A 360 32.54 -0.93 13.19
N GLY A 361 31.57 -0.60 14.05
CA GLY A 361 30.14 -0.71 13.73
C GLY A 361 29.73 0.19 12.56
N PHE A 362 30.23 1.42 12.51
CA PHE A 362 30.02 2.31 11.36
C PHE A 362 30.57 1.72 10.06
N ASN A 363 31.83 1.29 10.05
CA ASN A 363 32.47 0.75 8.84
C ASN A 363 31.77 -0.52 8.34
N GLU A 364 31.49 -1.47 9.24
CA GLU A 364 30.80 -2.72 8.89
C GLU A 364 29.36 -2.47 8.43
N GLY A 365 28.63 -1.59 9.14
CA GLY A 365 27.26 -1.23 8.79
C GLY A 365 27.15 -0.50 7.46
N LEU A 366 28.08 0.42 7.15
CA LEU A 366 28.14 1.14 5.88
C LEU A 366 28.46 0.18 4.72
N GLU A 367 29.48 -0.67 4.87
CA GLU A 367 29.89 -1.65 3.86
C GLU A 367 28.74 -2.62 3.54
N GLU A 368 28.07 -3.15 4.58
CA GLU A 368 26.93 -4.04 4.41
C GLU A 368 25.74 -3.34 3.73
N LEU A 369 25.37 -2.14 4.19
CA LEU A 369 24.26 -1.37 3.63
C LEU A 369 24.52 -1.08 2.15
N CYS A 370 25.69 -0.54 1.81
CA CYS A 370 26.01 -0.23 0.42
C CYS A 370 26.01 -1.49 -0.46
N LYS A 371 26.55 -2.62 0.04
CA LYS A 371 26.55 -3.89 -0.69
C LYS A 371 25.13 -4.38 -1.01
N ILE A 372 24.19 -4.23 -0.08
CA ILE A 372 22.79 -4.65 -0.29
C ILE A 372 22.09 -3.68 -1.24
N GLN A 373 22.16 -2.39 -0.95
CA GLN A 373 21.37 -1.36 -1.64
C GLN A 373 21.92 -1.00 -3.03
N GLN A 374 23.16 -1.36 -3.35
CA GLN A 374 23.70 -1.21 -4.71
C GLN A 374 22.89 -2.02 -5.75
N GLY A 375 22.22 -3.10 -5.34
CA GLY A 375 21.35 -3.89 -6.22
C GLY A 375 19.92 -3.36 -6.38
N TRP A 376 19.58 -2.22 -5.76
CA TRP A 376 18.25 -1.63 -5.83
C TRP A 376 18.19 -0.55 -6.91
N ALA A 377 16.99 -0.21 -7.38
CA ALA A 377 16.79 0.75 -8.46
C ALA A 377 15.88 1.91 -8.03
N VAL A 378 16.25 3.13 -8.44
CA VAL A 378 15.36 4.32 -8.44
C VAL A 378 15.43 4.90 -9.86
N PRO A 379 14.47 4.55 -10.75
CA PRO A 379 14.53 4.91 -12.16
C PRO A 379 14.44 6.41 -12.42
N ASP A 380 13.65 7.13 -11.61
CA ASP A 380 13.52 8.57 -11.72
C ASP A 380 14.79 9.26 -11.22
N LYS A 381 15.48 9.95 -12.14
CA LYS A 381 16.75 10.61 -11.85
C LYS A 381 16.63 11.71 -10.79
N GLU A 382 15.57 12.50 -10.84
CA GLU A 382 15.37 13.62 -9.91
C GLU A 382 15.17 13.07 -8.49
N GLN A 383 14.34 12.04 -8.33
CA GLN A 383 14.15 11.37 -7.03
C GLN A 383 15.43 10.68 -6.55
N ARG A 384 16.13 9.95 -7.43
CA ARG A 384 17.38 9.27 -7.08
C ARG A 384 18.44 10.25 -6.57
N ASP A 385 18.66 11.34 -7.30
CA ASP A 385 19.66 12.35 -6.96
C ASP A 385 19.27 13.06 -5.65
N ALA A 386 17.97 13.31 -5.43
CA ALA A 386 17.46 13.89 -4.18
C ALA A 386 17.65 12.97 -2.97
N ILE A 387 17.32 11.68 -3.09
CA ILE A 387 17.51 10.68 -2.04
C ILE A 387 19.00 10.55 -1.70
N ARG A 388 19.88 10.39 -2.69
CA ARG A 388 21.34 10.35 -2.49
C ARG A 388 21.83 11.59 -1.77
N GLN A 389 21.39 12.77 -2.18
CA GLN A 389 21.82 14.02 -1.57
C GLN A 389 21.35 14.16 -0.11
N ALA A 390 20.15 13.67 0.22
CA ALA A 390 19.64 13.64 1.59
C ALA A 390 20.51 12.72 2.48
N GLU A 391 20.78 11.49 2.03
CA GLU A 391 21.61 10.55 2.79
C GLU A 391 23.04 11.06 2.95
N LYS A 392 23.64 11.61 1.88
CA LYS A 392 24.97 12.24 1.96
C LYS A 392 25.02 13.31 3.03
N ARG A 393 24.03 14.20 3.07
CA ARG A 393 23.97 15.27 4.07
C ARG A 393 23.95 14.68 5.49
N VAL A 394 22.99 13.80 5.77
CA VAL A 394 22.79 13.24 7.12
C VAL A 394 24.02 12.45 7.58
N VAL A 395 24.52 11.54 6.76
CA VAL A 395 25.62 10.64 7.13
C VAL A 395 26.93 11.43 7.24
N SER A 396 27.20 12.32 6.29
CA SER A 396 28.48 13.03 6.24
C SER A 396 28.58 14.11 7.33
N GLU A 397 27.49 14.81 7.65
CA GLU A 397 27.45 15.73 8.80
C GLU A 397 27.69 14.97 10.12
N ALA A 398 27.00 13.86 10.33
CA ALA A 398 27.20 13.02 11.52
C ALA A 398 28.62 12.46 11.62
N TYR A 399 29.19 12.02 10.49
CA TYR A 399 30.53 11.44 10.47
C TYR A 399 31.62 12.50 10.71
N ARG A 400 31.49 13.69 10.11
CA ARG A 400 32.40 14.81 10.37
C ARG A 400 32.37 15.25 11.83
N ALA A 401 31.18 15.35 12.43
CA ALA A 401 31.04 15.66 13.85
C ALA A 401 31.70 14.57 14.72
N PHE A 402 31.45 13.30 14.42
CA PHE A 402 32.07 12.18 15.12
C PHE A 402 33.61 12.20 15.03
N LEU A 403 34.18 12.48 13.86
CA LEU A 403 35.62 12.59 13.65
C LEU A 403 36.25 13.73 14.47
N GLN A 404 35.56 14.87 14.60
CA GLN A 404 36.02 15.98 15.44
C GLN A 404 36.09 15.58 16.91
N CYS A 405 35.06 14.89 17.42
CA CYS A 405 35.06 14.35 18.77
C CYS A 405 36.13 13.26 18.96
N ALA A 406 36.36 12.42 17.95
CA ALA A 406 37.30 11.31 18.01
C ALA A 406 38.76 11.68 17.71
N ASN A 407 39.11 12.96 17.59
CA ASN A 407 40.45 13.46 17.25
C ASN A 407 41.52 13.29 18.35
N ILE A 408 41.33 12.30 19.23
CA ILE A 408 42.19 12.00 20.38
C ILE A 408 42.80 10.62 20.18
N SER A 409 44.06 10.43 20.60
CA SER A 409 44.75 9.14 20.41
C SER A 409 44.05 8.01 21.20
N PHE A 410 43.26 7.20 20.50
CA PHE A 410 42.55 6.04 21.05
C PHE A 410 43.15 4.68 20.63
N THR A 411 44.09 4.67 19.69
CA THR A 411 44.69 3.45 19.13
C THR A 411 46.11 3.69 18.64
N LYS A 412 46.92 2.62 18.63
CA LYS A 412 48.25 2.61 17.99
C LYS A 412 48.18 2.35 16.49
N ASN A 413 47.03 1.89 15.99
CA ASN A 413 46.82 1.54 14.57
C ASN A 413 45.60 2.32 14.02
N PRO A 414 45.72 3.62 13.72
CA PRO A 414 44.60 4.47 13.31
C PRO A 414 43.95 4.05 11.98
N GLU A 415 44.77 3.58 11.03
CA GLU A 415 44.40 3.09 9.69
C GLU A 415 43.30 2.01 9.73
N LYS A 416 43.30 1.18 10.79
CA LYS A 416 42.30 0.10 10.94
C LYS A 416 40.87 0.64 11.15
N TYR A 417 40.75 1.84 11.72
CA TYR A 417 39.49 2.43 12.14
C TYR A 417 39.06 3.59 11.23
N HIS A 418 40.00 4.45 10.82
CA HIS A 418 39.78 5.52 9.85
C HIS A 418 39.89 4.99 8.42
N ARG A 419 38.97 4.08 8.06
CA ARG A 419 38.98 3.44 6.72
C ARG A 419 38.53 4.36 5.60
N TYR A 420 37.64 5.30 5.92
CA TYR A 420 36.99 6.18 4.95
C TYR A 420 37.08 7.64 5.40
N SER A 421 37.37 8.54 4.47
CA SER A 421 37.13 9.97 4.64
C SER A 421 35.64 10.29 4.44
N PRO A 422 35.14 11.44 4.93
CA PRO A 422 33.77 11.87 4.65
C PRO A 422 33.44 11.90 3.15
N GLU A 423 34.39 12.33 2.32
CA GLU A 423 34.25 12.40 0.86
C GLU A 423 34.14 10.99 0.25
N GLN A 424 34.91 10.02 0.76
CA GLN A 424 34.79 8.63 0.31
C GLN A 424 33.43 8.00 0.69
N VAL A 425 32.89 8.35 1.86
CA VAL A 425 31.53 7.92 2.26
C VAL A 425 30.48 8.52 1.32
N GLU A 426 30.61 9.80 0.96
CA GLU A 426 29.73 10.45 -0.02
C GLU A 426 29.81 9.77 -1.40
N GLU A 427 31.01 9.43 -1.88
CA GLU A 427 31.20 8.68 -3.14
C GLU A 427 30.58 7.28 -3.10
N MET A 428 30.57 6.61 -1.95
CA MET A 428 29.88 5.32 -1.79
C MET A 428 28.37 5.46 -1.92
N ILE A 429 27.79 6.52 -1.35
CA ILE A 429 26.36 6.82 -1.45
C ILE A 429 25.98 7.17 -2.89
N ASP A 430 26.84 7.88 -3.61
CA ASP A 430 26.59 8.25 -5.01
C ASP A 430 26.46 7.05 -5.96
N LYS A 431 27.00 5.88 -5.59
CA LYS A 431 26.90 4.63 -6.36
C LYS A 431 25.61 3.83 -6.11
N LEU A 432 24.83 4.19 -5.09
CA LEU A 432 23.59 3.47 -4.75
C LEU A 432 22.49 3.78 -5.76
N PHE A 433 21.73 2.79 -6.22
CA PHE A 433 20.68 2.97 -7.23
C PHE A 433 21.15 3.27 -8.66
N ASP A 434 22.43 3.05 -8.98
CA ASP A 434 22.89 3.15 -10.35
C ASP A 434 22.34 1.98 -11.18
N THR A 435 21.59 2.29 -12.24
CA THR A 435 21.06 1.32 -13.21
C THR A 435 22.14 0.70 -14.12
N SER A 436 23.42 0.86 -13.78
CA SER A 436 24.59 0.48 -14.59
C SER A 436 25.37 -0.72 -14.01
N ALA A 437 24.88 -1.34 -12.93
CA ALA A 437 25.55 -2.43 -12.24
C ALA A 437 25.10 -3.82 -12.72
#